data_AF-A0AAU1EWR9-F1
#
_entry.id   AF-A0AAU1EWR9-F1
#
_cell.length_a   1.000
_cell.length_b   1.000
_cell.length_c   1.000
_cell.angle_alpha   90.00
_cell.angle_beta   90.00
_cell.angle_gamma   90.00
#
_symmetry.space_group_name_H-M   'P 1'
#
loop_
_entity.id
_entity.type
_entity.pdbx_description
1 polymer ?
#
loop_
_entity_poly.entity_id
_entity_poly.type
_entity_poly.pdbx_seq_one_letter_code
_entity_poly.pdbx_strand_id
1 'polypeptide(L)'
;MERDLLALLLADDDDASVAALAALRSGASYVVWDGAPPSEALAQVYGRRLRHTRRKGIETLGLQRAVQLLRQHDQLVRLGQVRTTDGAWVFMLFLIEDGSALVACTGVRQRDQ
;
A
#
# COMPACT_ATOMS: atom_id res chain seq x y z
N MET A 1 -0.50 -5.04 -14.76
CA MET A 1 -1.83 -4.62 -14.29
C MET A 1 -2.17 -3.26 -14.89
N GLU A 2 -3.38 -3.12 -15.43
CA GLU A 2 -3.86 -1.85 -16.00
C GLU A 2 -4.38 -0.90 -14.92
N ARG A 3 -4.35 0.42 -15.20
CA ARG A 3 -4.72 1.47 -14.26
C ARG A 3 -6.17 1.35 -13.81
N ASP A 4 -7.09 1.04 -14.73
CA ASP A 4 -8.52 0.96 -14.43
C ASP A 4 -8.84 -0.22 -13.53
N LEU A 5 -8.18 -1.37 -13.75
CA LEU A 5 -8.29 -2.51 -12.85
C LEU A 5 -7.79 -2.14 -11.45
N LEU A 6 -6.63 -1.49 -11.34
CA LEU A 6 -6.12 -1.03 -10.06
C LEU A 6 -7.06 -0.04 -9.36
N ALA A 7 -7.69 0.87 -10.13
CA ALA A 7 -8.66 1.81 -9.60
C ALA A 7 -9.91 1.10 -9.03
N LEU A 8 -10.35 0.00 -9.66
CA LEU A 8 -11.45 -0.82 -9.13
C LEU A 8 -11.07 -1.50 -7.81
N LEU A 9 -9.84 -2.03 -7.70
CA LEU A 9 -9.37 -2.68 -6.47
C LEU A 9 -9.20 -1.70 -5.29
N LEU A 10 -8.97 -0.42 -5.59
CA LEU A 10 -8.82 0.65 -4.58
C LEU A 10 -10.16 1.30 -4.19
N ALA A 11 -11.29 0.83 -4.72
CA ALA A 11 -12.61 1.35 -4.37
C ALA A 11 -13.13 0.87 -3.00
N ASP A 12 -12.25 0.31 -2.15
CA ASP A 12 -12.53 -0.03 -0.76
C ASP A 12 -12.64 1.24 0.11
N ASP A 13 -13.34 1.13 1.25
CA ASP A 13 -13.72 2.26 2.10
C ASP A 13 -12.63 2.68 3.10
N ASP A 14 -11.44 2.07 3.07
CA ASP A 14 -10.34 2.48 3.96
C ASP A 14 -9.63 3.74 3.46
N ASP A 15 -9.24 4.62 4.40
CA ASP A 15 -8.64 5.93 4.11
C ASP A 15 -7.42 5.85 3.17
N ALA A 16 -6.61 4.79 3.28
CA ALA A 16 -5.43 4.66 2.44
C ALA A 16 -5.80 4.27 1.00
N SER A 17 -6.78 3.39 0.82
CA SER A 17 -7.31 3.00 -0.49
C SER A 17 -7.99 4.18 -1.20
N VAL A 18 -8.83 4.94 -0.49
CA VAL A 18 -9.48 6.14 -1.03
C VAL A 18 -8.45 7.18 -1.47
N ALA A 19 -7.42 7.44 -0.64
CA ALA A 19 -6.36 8.38 -0.99
C ALA A 19 -5.51 7.90 -2.17
N ALA A 20 -5.17 6.61 -2.23
CA ALA A 20 -4.45 6.02 -3.35
C ALA A 20 -5.27 6.08 -4.65
N LEU A 21 -6.58 5.84 -4.59
CA LEU A 21 -7.49 5.95 -5.72
C LEU A 21 -7.56 7.39 -6.25
N ALA A 22 -7.70 8.36 -5.35
CA ALA A 22 -7.69 9.78 -5.72
C ALA A 22 -6.36 10.18 -6.40
N ALA A 23 -5.23 9.71 -5.86
CA ALA A 23 -3.92 9.91 -6.48
C ALA A 23 -3.84 9.28 -7.87
N LEU A 24 -4.27 8.02 -8.01
CA LEU A 24 -4.25 7.29 -9.27
C LEU A 24 -5.10 7.97 -10.35
N ARG A 25 -6.28 8.48 -9.99
CA ARG A 25 -7.17 9.26 -10.89
C ARG A 25 -6.56 10.62 -11.27
N SER A 26 -5.74 11.19 -10.39
CA SER A 26 -5.02 12.46 -10.62
C SER A 26 -3.72 12.30 -11.42
N GLY A 27 -3.46 11.12 -12.00
CA GLY A 27 -2.29 10.88 -12.83
C GLY A 27 -1.03 10.41 -12.08
N ALA A 28 -1.16 9.97 -10.83
CA ALA A 28 -0.05 9.35 -10.10
C ALA A 28 0.60 8.21 -10.89
N SER A 29 1.91 8.03 -10.68
CA SER A 29 2.62 6.87 -11.18
C SER A 29 2.28 5.66 -10.31
N TYR A 30 2.25 4.48 -10.94
CA TYR A 30 2.01 3.23 -10.23
C TYR A 30 2.85 2.10 -10.80
N VAL A 31 3.13 1.12 -9.96
CA VAL A 31 3.81 -0.12 -10.33
C VAL A 31 3.25 -1.26 -9.49
N VAL A 32 3.09 -2.43 -10.11
CA VAL A 32 2.86 -3.69 -9.42
C VAL A 32 4.02 -4.59 -9.81
N TRP A 33 4.83 -4.98 -8.84
CA TRP A 33 6.02 -5.79 -9.10
C TRP A 33 5.64 -7.25 -9.30
N ASP A 34 6.49 -7.94 -10.06
CA ASP A 34 6.43 -9.40 -10.15
C ASP A 34 7.00 -10.03 -8.88
N GLY A 35 6.47 -11.22 -8.55
CA GLY A 35 6.79 -11.95 -7.34
C GLY A 35 5.76 -11.74 -6.23
N ALA A 36 5.58 -12.78 -5.43
CA ALA A 36 4.64 -12.79 -4.33
C ALA A 36 5.32 -13.34 -3.07
N PRO A 37 5.99 -12.50 -2.25
CA PRO A 37 6.55 -12.96 -0.98
C PRO A 37 5.43 -13.38 -0.01
N PRO A 38 5.76 -14.20 1.01
CA PRO A 38 4.84 -14.47 2.11
C PRO A 38 4.39 -13.19 2.81
N SER A 39 3.09 -13.05 3.04
CA SER A 39 2.50 -11.90 3.73
C SER A 39 3.09 -11.66 5.12
N GLU A 40 3.46 -12.72 5.85
CA GLU A 40 4.15 -12.61 7.15
C GLU A 40 5.52 -11.92 7.04
N ALA A 41 6.28 -12.18 5.96
CA ALA A 41 7.55 -11.48 5.72
C ALA A 41 7.32 -9.97 5.53
N LEU A 42 6.27 -9.59 4.79
CA LEU A 42 5.88 -8.20 4.64
C LEU A 42 5.34 -7.60 5.95
N ALA A 43 4.56 -8.35 6.74
CA ALA A 43 4.10 -7.89 8.05
C ALA A 43 5.28 -7.52 8.98
N GLN A 44 6.37 -8.28 8.93
CA GLN A 44 7.58 -7.97 9.69
C GLN A 44 8.29 -6.70 9.18
N VAL A 45 8.42 -6.54 7.86
CA VAL A 45 9.01 -5.34 7.24
C VAL A 45 8.19 -4.09 7.58
N TYR A 46 6.88 -4.14 7.36
CA TYR A 46 5.99 -3.02 7.62
C TYR A 46 5.78 -2.77 9.11
N GLY A 47 5.90 -3.79 9.96
CA GLY A 47 5.98 -3.62 11.41
C GLY A 47 7.20 -2.82 11.86
N ARG A 48 8.36 -3.00 11.20
CA ARG A 48 9.54 -2.14 11.42
C ARG A 48 9.28 -0.72 10.94
N ARG A 49 8.64 -0.55 9.76
CA ARG A 49 8.26 0.77 9.22
C ARG A 49 7.27 1.49 10.13
N LEU A 50 6.30 0.80 10.72
CA LEU A 50 5.35 1.37 11.68
C LEU A 50 6.07 1.90 12.92
N ARG A 51 7.01 1.15 13.48
CA ARG A 51 7.83 1.62 14.60
C ARG A 51 8.68 2.84 14.22
N HIS A 52 9.25 2.84 13.02
CA HIS A 52 10.08 3.93 12.52
C HIS A 52 9.27 5.23 12.31
N THR A 53 8.16 5.15 11.58
CA THR A 53 7.28 6.29 11.26
C THR A 53 6.72 6.92 12.52
N ARG A 54 6.24 6.12 13.48
CA ARG A 54 5.82 6.59 14.81
C ARG A 54 6.93 7.33 15.55
N ARG A 55 8.12 6.73 15.64
CA ARG A 55 9.26 7.35 16.32
C ARG A 55 9.64 8.69 15.70
N LYS A 56 9.54 8.80 14.38
CA LYS A 56 9.89 10.02 13.66
C LYS A 56 8.75 11.03 13.60
N GLY A 57 7.51 10.68 13.94
CA GLY A 57 6.35 11.53 13.68
C GLY A 57 6.07 11.71 12.19
N ILE A 58 6.31 10.66 11.40
CA ILE A 58 5.95 10.64 9.97
C ILE A 58 4.47 10.27 9.87
N GLU A 59 3.72 11.06 9.11
CA GLU A 59 2.30 10.82 8.87
C GLU A 59 2.10 9.55 8.02
N THR A 60 1.13 8.73 8.43
CA THR A 60 0.80 7.48 7.75
C THR A 60 -0.69 7.26 7.71
N LEU A 61 -1.18 6.65 6.62
CA LEU A 61 -2.55 6.18 6.47
C LEU A 61 -2.55 4.65 6.45
N GLY A 62 -3.46 4.02 7.20
CA GLY A 62 -3.67 2.57 7.18
C GLY A 62 -2.51 1.67 7.65
N LEU A 63 -1.34 2.20 8.00
CA LEU A 63 -0.12 1.37 8.21
C LEU A 63 -0.27 0.33 9.32
N GLN A 64 -0.89 0.70 10.45
CA GLN A 64 -1.15 -0.27 11.52
C GLN A 64 -2.12 -1.36 11.07
N ARG A 65 -3.19 -0.99 10.36
CA ARG A 65 -4.21 -1.92 9.86
C ARG A 65 -3.63 -2.86 8.81
N ALA A 66 -2.81 -2.35 7.90
CA ALA A 66 -2.11 -3.15 6.89
C ALA A 66 -1.20 -4.21 7.53
N VAL A 67 -0.44 -3.86 8.58
CA VAL A 67 0.39 -4.84 9.31
C VAL A 67 -0.47 -5.94 9.95
N GLN A 68 -1.66 -5.62 10.46
CA GLN A 68 -2.57 -6.62 11.04
C GLN A 68 -3.14 -7.55 9.96
N LEU A 69 -3.61 -6.99 8.85
CA LEU A 69 -4.18 -7.75 7.74
C LEU A 69 -3.14 -8.70 7.11
N LEU A 70 -1.90 -8.23 6.95
CA LEU A 70 -0.81 -9.08 6.45
C LEU A 70 -0.49 -10.27 7.36
N ARG A 71 -0.56 -10.10 8.68
CA ARG A 71 -0.39 -11.24 9.62
C ARG A 71 -1.53 -12.24 9.58
N GLN A 72 -2.73 -11.77 9.23
CA GLN A 72 -3.93 -12.60 9.19
C GLN A 72 -4.07 -13.34 7.85
N HIS A 73 -3.47 -12.80 6.79
CA HIS A 73 -3.64 -13.35 5.44
C HIS A 73 -2.91 -14.68 5.23
N ASP A 74 -1.71 -14.85 5.81
CA ASP A 74 -0.89 -16.08 5.78
C ASP A 74 -0.68 -16.73 4.39
N GLN A 75 -0.81 -15.94 3.33
CA GLN A 75 -0.61 -16.36 1.94
C GLN A 75 0.42 -15.46 1.24
N LEU A 76 0.77 -15.82 0.00
CA LEU A 76 1.63 -15.01 -0.86
C LEU A 76 0.87 -13.77 -1.34
N VAL A 77 1.58 -12.63 -1.39
CA VAL A 77 0.98 -11.36 -1.80
C VAL A 77 1.85 -10.64 -2.81
N ARG A 78 1.25 -10.09 -3.85
CA ARG A 78 1.93 -9.17 -4.75
C ARG A 78 2.01 -7.79 -4.13
N LEU A 79 3.15 -7.15 -4.33
CA LEU A 79 3.35 -5.78 -3.89
C LEU A 79 3.07 -4.80 -5.03
N GLY A 80 2.36 -3.73 -4.71
CA GLY A 80 2.16 -2.59 -5.59
C GLY A 80 2.48 -1.27 -4.90
N GLN A 81 2.62 -0.22 -5.69
CA GLN A 81 2.85 1.12 -5.22
C GLN A 81 2.13 2.14 -6.11
N VAL A 82 1.62 3.19 -5.48
CA VAL A 82 1.18 4.42 -6.13
C VAL A 82 1.96 5.59 -5.51
N ARG A 83 2.57 6.43 -6.35
CA ARG A 83 3.28 7.63 -5.89
C ARG A 83 2.61 8.86 -6.48
N THR A 84 2.20 9.78 -5.61
CA THR A 84 1.55 11.02 -6.03
C THR A 84 2.45 11.83 -6.96
N THR A 85 1.84 12.63 -7.82
CA THR A 85 2.55 13.46 -8.81
C THR A 85 3.47 14.50 -8.14
N ASP A 86 3.06 15.04 -7.00
CA ASP A 86 3.87 15.91 -6.14
C ASP A 86 4.91 15.16 -5.30
N GLY A 87 4.89 13.81 -5.32
CA GLY A 87 5.77 12.97 -4.53
C GLY A 87 5.54 13.01 -3.01
N ALA A 88 4.55 13.76 -2.53
CA ALA A 88 4.27 13.95 -1.11
C ALA A 88 3.79 12.66 -0.43
N TRP A 89 3.18 11.75 -1.18
CA TRP A 89 2.69 10.48 -0.66
C TRP A 89 3.14 9.30 -1.50
N VAL A 90 3.49 8.23 -0.79
CA VAL A 90 3.70 6.90 -1.37
C VAL A 90 2.73 5.95 -0.71
N PHE A 91 1.88 5.34 -1.52
CA PHE A 91 0.96 4.29 -1.13
C PHE A 91 1.51 2.94 -1.52
N MET A 92 1.48 1.98 -0.59
CA MET A 92 1.86 0.60 -0.81
C MET A 92 0.60 -0.26 -0.80
N LEU A 93 0.48 -1.11 -1.81
CA LEU A 93 -0.65 -1.98 -2.06
C LEU A 93 -0.19 -3.42 -1.85
N PHE A 94 -1.00 -4.21 -1.14
CA PHE A 94 -0.77 -5.63 -0.96
C PHE A 94 -1.94 -6.33 -1.62
N LEU A 95 -1.68 -7.05 -2.69
CA LEU A 95 -2.67 -7.77 -3.45
C LEU A 95 -2.52 -9.27 -3.18
N ILE A 96 -3.59 -10.05 -3.33
CA ILE A 96 -3.45 -11.51 -3.37
C ILE A 96 -2.53 -11.93 -4.53
N GLU A 97 -2.04 -13.16 -4.50
CA GLU A 97 -1.00 -13.66 -5.42
C GLU A 97 -1.30 -13.43 -6.92
N ASP A 98 -2.55 -13.59 -7.34
CA ASP A 98 -2.95 -13.38 -8.74
C ASP A 98 -3.19 -11.89 -9.10
N GLY A 99 -3.14 -11.01 -8.10
CA GLY A 99 -3.35 -9.57 -8.25
C GLY A 99 -4.82 -9.15 -8.38
N SER A 100 -5.79 -10.04 -8.20
CA SER A 100 -7.21 -9.76 -8.45
C SER A 100 -7.96 -9.15 -7.28
N ALA A 101 -7.37 -9.10 -6.08
CA ALA A 101 -7.98 -8.51 -4.90
C ALA A 101 -6.94 -7.80 -4.02
N LEU A 102 -7.39 -6.74 -3.32
CA LEU A 102 -6.59 -6.01 -2.35
C LEU A 102 -6.69 -6.67 -0.97
N VAL A 103 -5.54 -7.00 -0.37
CA VAL A 103 -5.42 -7.49 1.01
C VAL A 103 -5.31 -6.30 1.98
N ALA A 104 -4.53 -5.28 1.61
CA ALA A 104 -4.35 -4.06 2.39
C ALA A 104 -3.78 -2.92 1.55
N CYS A 105 -4.03 -1.68 1.99
CA CYS A 105 -3.39 -0.47 1.50
C CYS A 105 -2.78 0.33 2.66
N THR A 106 -1.67 1.03 2.41
CA THR A 106 -1.11 1.99 3.37
C THR A 106 -0.41 3.15 2.68
N GLY A 107 -0.59 4.37 3.19
CA GLY A 107 0.12 5.57 2.76
C GLY A 107 1.19 5.99 3.76
N VAL A 108 2.33 6.47 3.26
CA VAL A 108 3.36 7.13 4.07
C VAL A 108 3.69 8.48 3.42
N ARG A 109 3.59 9.55 4.20
CA ARG A 109 3.97 10.88 3.76
C ARG A 109 5.49 10.95 3.61
N GLN A 110 5.94 11.39 2.44
CA GLN A 110 7.34 11.70 2.22
C GLN A 110 7.64 13.05 2.88
N ARG A 111 8.80 13.14 3.51
CA ARG A 111 9.34 14.45 3.88
C ARG A 111 9.98 15.03 2.64
N ASP A 112 9.85 16.34 2.44
CA ASP A 112 10.73 17.07 1.53
C ASP A 112 12.17 16.68 1.89
N GLN A 113 12.88 16.09 0.94
CA GLN A 113 14.28 15.66 1.12
C GLN A 113 15.19 16.88 1.21
#